data_AF-A0A356PDG8-F1
#
_entry.id   AF-A0A356PDG8-F1
#
_cell.length_a   1.000
_cell.length_b   1.000
_cell.length_c   1.000
_cell.angle_alpha   90.00
_cell.angle_beta   90.00
_cell.angle_gamma   90.00
#
_symmetry.space_group_name_H-M   'P 1'
#
loop_
_entity.id
_entity.type
_entity.pdbx_description
1 polymer ?
#
loop_
_entity_poly.entity_id
_entity_poly.type
_entity_poly.pdbx_seq_one_letter_code
_entity_poly.pdbx_strand_id
1 'polypeptide(L)'
;IEESQKKHSSLTVDPMTKLRQSVKFTANFLAANPTVSRISIMNDLSNPGHEDNSFHVAEGYLRMLREVASDKNENDLKLEVIRIISAIQVIFLRASVLKDFMGLDFYDDSQRDEMIDKLLDPLV
;
A
#
# COMPACT_ATOMS: atom_id res chain seq x y z
N ILE A 1 22.76 33.76 18.76
CA ILE A 1 22.19 33.65 17.39
C ILE A 1 22.68 32.37 16.69
N GLU A 2 23.85 31.83 17.05
CA GLU A 2 24.38 30.58 16.44
C GLU A 2 23.91 29.26 17.09
N GLU A 3 23.34 29.26 18.31
CA GLU A 3 22.84 28.01 18.94
C GLU A 3 21.42 27.61 18.52
N SER A 4 20.69 28.49 17.82
CA SER A 4 19.32 28.23 17.36
C SER A 4 19.22 27.48 16.03
N GLN A 5 20.35 27.15 15.38
CA GLN A 5 20.37 26.47 14.08
C GLN A 5 20.66 24.96 14.15
N LYS A 6 20.74 24.37 15.34
CA LYS A 6 21.15 22.97 15.53
C LYS A 6 20.03 22.01 15.96
N LYS A 7 18.78 22.26 15.52
CA LYS A 7 17.64 21.39 15.91
C LYS A 7 16.55 21.18 14.86
N HIS A 8 16.85 21.30 13.57
CA HIS A 8 16.00 20.81 12.47
C HIS A 8 16.85 19.97 11.51
N SER A 9 17.46 18.89 12.03
CA SER A 9 17.77 17.75 11.17
C SER A 9 16.42 17.15 10.78
N SER A 10 15.99 17.44 9.55
CA SER A 10 14.82 16.81 8.95
C SER A 10 15.01 15.30 9.03
N LEU A 11 14.20 14.63 9.85
CA LEU A 11 14.09 13.18 9.85
C LEU A 11 13.48 12.79 8.51
N THR A 12 14.32 12.64 7.48
CA THR A 12 13.92 12.04 6.21
C THR A 12 13.61 10.59 6.51
N VAL A 13 12.32 10.27 6.65
CA VAL A 13 11.85 8.89 6.77
C VAL A 13 12.33 8.14 5.54
N ASP A 14 12.99 7.01 5.75
CA ASP A 14 13.45 6.12 4.68
C ASP A 14 12.30 5.83 3.68
N PRO A 15 12.52 5.97 2.35
CA PRO A 15 11.46 5.81 1.36
C PRO A 15 10.72 4.47 1.44
N MET A 16 11.43 3.38 1.76
CA MET A 16 10.81 2.06 1.91
C MET A 16 9.91 2.02 3.15
N THR A 17 10.35 2.62 4.25
CA THR A 17 9.55 2.78 5.47
C THR A 17 8.27 3.57 5.18
N LYS A 18 8.36 4.66 4.42
CA LYS A 18 7.21 5.47 4.01
C LYS A 18 6.22 4.68 3.14
N LEU A 19 6.72 3.92 2.15
CA LEU A 19 5.89 3.04 1.32
C LEU A 19 5.17 2.00 2.20
N ARG A 20 5.90 1.30 3.06
CA ARG A 20 5.35 0.29 3.98
C ARG A 20 4.24 0.88 4.86
N GLN A 21 4.48 2.05 5.47
CA GLN A 21 3.47 2.73 6.28
C GLN A 21 2.24 3.14 5.46
N SER A 22 2.43 3.64 4.24
CA SER A 22 1.31 4.02 3.38
C SER A 22 0.46 2.82 2.96
N VAL A 23 1.10 1.68 2.66
CA VAL A 23 0.40 0.46 2.28
C VAL A 23 -0.38 -0.12 3.46
N LYS A 24 0.22 -0.14 4.65
CA LYS A 24 -0.46 -0.54 5.90
C LYS A 24 -1.63 0.39 6.22
N PHE A 25 -1.46 1.70 6.03
CA PHE A 25 -2.54 2.67 6.23
C PHE A 25 -3.74 2.39 5.30
N THR A 26 -3.49 2.12 4.02
CA THR A 26 -4.55 1.71 3.09
C THR A 26 -5.23 0.44 3.58
N ALA A 27 -4.48 -0.61 3.93
CA ALA A 27 -5.05 -1.87 4.40
C ALA A 27 -5.88 -1.71 5.69
N ASN A 28 -5.42 -0.88 6.63
CA ASN A 28 -6.14 -0.53 7.86
C ASN A 28 -7.44 0.22 7.56
N PHE A 29 -7.42 1.13 6.59
CA PHE A 29 -8.63 1.84 6.15
C PHE A 29 -9.67 0.86 5.59
N LEU A 30 -9.25 -0.12 4.76
CA LEU A 30 -10.14 -1.15 4.23
C LEU A 30 -10.75 -2.01 5.34
N ALA A 31 -9.93 -2.44 6.31
CA ALA A 31 -10.39 -3.25 7.43
C ALA A 31 -11.37 -2.49 8.34
N ALA A 32 -11.14 -1.19 8.56
CA ALA A 32 -11.99 -0.34 9.39
C ALA A 32 -13.32 0.06 8.69
N ASN A 33 -13.35 0.10 7.35
CA ASN A 33 -14.50 0.57 6.57
C ASN A 33 -14.98 -0.48 5.53
N PRO A 34 -15.20 -1.75 5.90
CA PRO A 34 -15.25 -2.86 4.96
C PRO A 34 -16.37 -2.76 3.93
N THR A 35 -17.54 -2.24 4.30
CA THR A 35 -18.68 -2.12 3.36
C THR A 35 -18.40 -1.06 2.30
N VAL A 36 -17.98 0.14 2.72
CA VAL A 36 -17.71 1.26 1.79
C VAL A 36 -16.51 0.94 0.91
N SER A 37 -15.44 0.41 1.50
CA SER A 37 -14.25 0.00 0.77
C SER A 37 -14.53 -1.10 -0.26
N ARG A 38 -15.37 -2.08 0.07
CA ARG A 38 -15.77 -3.14 -0.87
C ARG A 38 -16.54 -2.57 -2.06
N ILE A 39 -17.50 -1.68 -1.81
CA ILE A 39 -18.26 -1.03 -2.88
C ILE A 39 -17.33 -0.20 -3.78
N SER A 40 -16.45 0.61 -3.19
CA SER A 40 -15.49 1.43 -3.97
C SER A 40 -14.60 0.55 -4.84
N ILE A 41 -13.94 -0.46 -4.27
CA ILE A 41 -13.02 -1.32 -5.04
C ILE A 41 -13.77 -2.09 -6.13
N MET A 42 -14.95 -2.64 -5.83
CA MET A 42 -15.74 -3.35 -6.84
C MET A 42 -16.19 -2.42 -7.98
N ASN A 43 -16.54 -1.18 -7.66
CA ASN A 43 -16.88 -0.18 -8.67
C ASN A 43 -15.66 0.17 -9.53
N ASP A 44 -14.52 0.50 -8.93
CA ASP A 44 -13.29 0.86 -9.64
C ASP A 44 -12.85 -0.28 -10.59
N LEU A 45 -12.93 -1.53 -10.14
CA LEU A 45 -12.56 -2.70 -10.95
C LEU A 45 -13.56 -3.00 -12.09
N SER A 46 -14.84 -2.66 -11.92
CA SER A 46 -15.89 -2.94 -12.92
C SER A 46 -16.12 -1.77 -13.88
N ASN A 47 -15.86 -0.54 -13.43
CA ASN A 47 -16.06 0.72 -14.14
C ASN A 47 -14.78 1.58 -14.01
N PRO A 48 -13.66 1.18 -14.65
CA PRO A 48 -12.37 1.81 -14.43
C PRO A 48 -12.36 3.27 -14.89
N GLY A 49 -11.77 4.14 -14.08
CA GLY A 49 -11.65 5.58 -14.35
C GLY A 49 -10.25 6.10 -14.04
N HIS A 50 -9.80 7.11 -14.79
CA HIS A 50 -8.50 7.76 -14.54
C HIS A 50 -8.45 8.60 -13.25
N GLU A 51 -9.56 8.70 -12.53
CA GLU A 51 -9.70 9.43 -11.26
C GLU A 51 -10.43 8.58 -10.21
N ASP A 52 -10.41 7.25 -10.37
CA ASP A 52 -10.96 6.37 -9.35
C ASP A 52 -10.01 6.24 -8.15
N ASN A 53 -10.55 5.76 -7.02
CA ASN A 53 -9.80 5.70 -5.77
C ASN A 53 -8.59 4.76 -5.89
N SER A 54 -8.76 3.66 -6.62
CA SER A 54 -7.69 2.69 -6.88
C SER A 54 -6.54 3.30 -7.68
N PHE A 55 -6.85 4.12 -8.68
CA PHE A 55 -5.87 4.84 -9.48
C PHE A 55 -5.12 5.89 -8.65
N HIS A 56 -5.81 6.67 -7.81
CA HIS A 56 -5.14 7.65 -6.94
C HIS A 56 -4.18 7.01 -5.93
N VAL A 57 -4.54 5.86 -5.36
CA VAL A 57 -3.62 5.08 -4.51
C VAL A 57 -2.40 4.60 -5.33
N ALA A 58 -2.62 4.16 -6.58
CA ALA A 58 -1.56 3.73 -7.50
C ALA A 58 -0.55 4.85 -7.77
N GLU A 59 -1.03 6.05 -8.07
CA GLU A 59 -0.17 7.21 -8.28
C GLU A 59 0.63 7.57 -7.03
N GLY A 60 0.03 7.45 -5.84
CA GLY A 60 0.72 7.64 -4.57
C GLY A 60 1.88 6.65 -4.39
N TYR A 61 1.61 5.36 -4.60
CA TYR A 61 2.62 4.31 -4.49
C TYR A 61 3.73 4.46 -5.53
N LEU A 62 3.39 4.83 -6.77
CA LEU A 62 4.38 5.05 -7.82
C LEU A 62 5.41 6.12 -7.45
N ARG A 63 4.95 7.24 -6.86
CA ARG A 63 5.86 8.30 -6.41
C ARG A 63 6.84 7.80 -5.36
N MET A 64 6.36 7.00 -4.39
CA MET A 64 7.21 6.43 -3.35
C MET A 64 8.16 5.36 -3.91
N LEU A 65 7.70 4.53 -4.86
CA LEU A 65 8.54 3.50 -5.49
C LEU A 65 9.67 4.09 -6.33
N ARG A 66 9.48 5.25 -6.96
CA ARG A 66 10.56 5.98 -7.65
C ARG A 66 11.67 6.43 -6.69
N GLU A 67 11.34 6.71 -5.43
CA GLU A 67 12.32 7.04 -4.38
C GLU A 67 13.02 5.78 -3.84
N VAL A 68 12.30 4.65 -3.78
CA VAL A 68 12.82 3.36 -3.27
C VAL A 68 13.76 2.67 -4.26
N ALA A 69 13.40 2.64 -5.54
CA ALA A 69 14.10 1.90 -6.59
C ALA A 69 14.40 2.83 -7.78
N SER A 70 15.19 3.87 -7.53
CA SER A 70 15.49 4.93 -8.50
C SER A 70 16.22 4.47 -9.76
N ASP A 71 16.77 3.26 -9.74
CA ASP A 71 17.51 2.61 -10.83
C ASP A 71 16.62 1.76 -11.74
N LYS A 72 15.40 1.41 -11.30
CA LYS A 72 14.44 0.66 -12.12
C LYS A 72 13.78 1.55 -13.18
N ASN A 73 13.44 0.95 -14.31
CA ASN A 73 12.69 1.69 -15.34
C ASN A 73 11.23 1.91 -14.90
N GLU A 74 10.61 2.94 -15.46
CA GLU A 74 9.27 3.40 -15.10
C GLU A 74 8.17 2.34 -15.32
N ASN A 75 8.31 1.46 -16.33
CA ASN A 75 7.31 0.43 -16.60
C ASN A 75 7.36 -0.67 -15.54
N ASP A 76 8.55 -1.06 -15.09
CA ASP A 76 8.71 -2.03 -14.01
C ASP A 76 8.14 -1.48 -12.70
N LEU A 77 8.37 -0.19 -12.39
CA LEU A 77 7.78 0.45 -11.22
C LEU A 77 6.24 0.45 -11.28
N LYS A 78 5.66 0.71 -12.44
CA LYS A 78 4.20 0.64 -12.63
C LYS A 78 3.67 -0.78 -12.44
N LEU A 79 4.38 -1.80 -12.94
CA LEU A 79 4.00 -3.20 -12.70
C LEU A 79 4.04 -3.56 -11.21
N GLU A 80 5.03 -3.07 -10.47
CA GLU A 80 5.11 -3.25 -9.02
C GLU A 80 3.93 -2.58 -8.29
N VAL A 81 3.55 -1.37 -8.68
CA VAL A 81 2.35 -0.70 -8.12
C VAL A 81 1.10 -1.55 -8.33
N ILE A 82 0.90 -2.04 -9.54
CA ILE A 82 -0.26 -2.89 -9.87
C ILE A 82 -0.22 -4.18 -9.05
N ARG A 83 0.95 -4.84 -8.93
CA ARG A 83 1.11 -6.03 -8.09
C ARG A 83 0.66 -5.76 -6.65
N ILE A 84 1.13 -4.67 -6.04
CA ILE A 84 0.83 -4.33 -4.64
C ILE A 84 -0.66 -4.04 -4.46
N ILE A 85 -1.25 -3.18 -5.30
CA ILE A 85 -2.66 -2.77 -5.15
C ILE A 85 -3.59 -3.94 -5.42
N SER A 86 -3.37 -4.68 -6.51
CA SER A 86 -4.20 -5.85 -6.83
C SER A 86 -4.13 -6.90 -5.73
N ALA A 87 -2.94 -7.15 -5.15
CA ALA A 87 -2.80 -8.09 -4.04
C ALA A 87 -3.63 -7.67 -2.83
N ILE A 88 -3.53 -6.42 -2.38
CA ILE A 88 -4.26 -5.91 -1.20
C ILE A 88 -5.77 -5.95 -1.43
N GLN A 89 -6.21 -5.50 -2.60
CA GLN A 89 -7.63 -5.50 -2.97
C GLN A 89 -8.20 -6.92 -3.02
N VAL A 90 -7.48 -7.87 -3.63
CA VAL A 90 -7.89 -9.28 -3.66
C VAL A 90 -7.91 -9.87 -2.26
N ILE A 91 -6.88 -9.61 -1.45
CA ILE A 91 -6.82 -10.10 -0.07
C ILE A 91 -8.02 -9.60 0.73
N PHE A 92 -8.30 -8.31 0.68
CA PHE A 92 -9.45 -7.71 1.35
C PHE A 92 -10.79 -8.24 0.84
N LEU A 93 -11.01 -8.25 -0.48
CA LEU A 93 -12.28 -8.68 -1.06
C LEU A 93 -12.57 -10.16 -0.76
N ARG A 94 -11.53 -10.99 -0.65
CA ARG A 94 -11.61 -12.44 -0.40
C ARG A 94 -11.16 -12.84 1.01
N ALA A 95 -11.18 -11.90 1.97
CA ALA A 95 -10.60 -12.10 3.29
C ALA A 95 -11.07 -13.39 3.99
N SER A 96 -12.35 -13.73 3.94
CA SER A 96 -12.87 -14.97 4.53
C SER A 96 -12.29 -16.22 3.87
N VAL A 97 -12.29 -16.27 2.53
CA VAL A 97 -11.77 -17.41 1.77
C VAL A 97 -10.26 -17.57 1.97
N LEU A 98 -9.52 -16.47 2.05
CA LEU A 98 -8.07 -16.50 2.27
C LEU A 98 -7.70 -16.83 3.71
N LYS A 99 -8.54 -16.46 4.68
CA LYS A 99 -8.40 -16.94 6.06
C LYS A 99 -8.47 -18.46 6.11
N ASP A 100 -9.43 -19.06 5.41
CA ASP A 100 -9.58 -20.52 5.36
C ASP A 100 -8.44 -21.19 4.58
N PHE A 101 -7.96 -20.56 3.49
CA PHE A 101 -6.93 -21.12 2.63
C PHE A 101 -5.50 -20.98 3.20
N MET A 102 -5.19 -19.84 3.81
CA MET A 102 -3.82 -19.49 4.26
C MET A 102 -3.67 -19.48 5.78
N GLY A 103 -4.77 -19.52 6.54
CA GLY A 103 -4.75 -19.35 7.99
C GLY A 103 -4.49 -17.91 8.45
N LEU A 104 -4.60 -16.92 7.55
CA LEU A 104 -4.31 -15.51 7.83
C LEU A 104 -5.58 -14.66 7.82
N ASP A 105 -5.86 -14.00 8.93
CA ASP A 105 -7.01 -13.12 9.09
C ASP A 105 -6.66 -11.67 8.73
N PHE A 106 -7.23 -11.17 7.63
CA PHE A 106 -7.05 -9.77 7.22
C PHE A 106 -7.60 -8.77 8.25
N TYR A 107 -8.59 -9.16 9.06
CA TYR A 107 -9.17 -8.29 10.08
C TYR A 107 -8.42 -8.35 11.42
N ASP A 108 -7.40 -9.19 11.54
CA ASP A 108 -6.42 -9.12 12.63
C ASP A 108 -5.28 -8.16 12.25
N ASP A 109 -5.04 -7.15 13.08
CA ASP A 109 -4.09 -6.07 12.78
C ASP A 109 -2.66 -6.58 12.59
N SER A 110 -2.21 -7.52 13.43
CA SER A 110 -0.85 -8.06 13.38
C SER A 110 -0.64 -8.92 12.14
N GLN A 111 -1.61 -9.78 11.83
CA GLN A 111 -1.54 -10.64 10.64
C GLN A 111 -1.65 -9.83 9.35
N ARG A 112 -2.47 -8.78 9.33
CA ARG A 112 -2.55 -7.86 8.19
C ARG A 112 -1.22 -7.15 7.96
N ASP A 113 -0.60 -6.62 9.00
CA ASP A 113 0.70 -5.96 8.89
C ASP A 113 1.79 -6.91 8.39
N GLU A 114 1.83 -8.14 8.91
CA GLU A 114 2.77 -9.18 8.46
C GLU A 114 2.55 -9.54 6.97
N MET A 115 1.29 -9.65 6.53
CA MET A 115 0.96 -9.86 5.12
C MET A 115 1.47 -8.72 4.23
N ILE A 116 1.31 -7.47 4.66
CA ILE A 116 1.82 -6.31 3.92
C ILE A 116 3.34 -6.32 3.86
N ASP A 117 4.02 -6.65 4.96
CA ASP A 117 5.48 -6.72 4.99
C ASP A 117 5.98 -7.77 3.98
N LYS A 118 5.42 -8.99 4.01
CA LYS A 118 5.73 -10.08 3.05
C LYS A 118 5.47 -9.71 1.59
N LEU A 119 4.43 -8.90 1.33
CA LEU A 119 4.12 -8.44 -0.02
C LEU A 119 5.20 -7.50 -0.58
N LEU A 120 5.81 -6.70 0.30
CA LEU A 120 6.80 -5.68 -0.06
C LEU A 120 8.26 -6.17 0.02
N ASP A 121 8.54 -7.29 0.69
CA ASP A 121 9.89 -7.88 0.79
C ASP A 121 10.65 -7.99 -0.55
N PRO A 122 10.04 -8.36 -1.70
CA PRO A 122 10.76 -8.43 -2.97
C PRO A 122 11.26 -7.08 -3.52
N LEU A 123 10.91 -5.97 -2.88
CA LEU A 123 11.35 -4.61 -3.25
C LEU A 123 12.65 -4.19 -2.53
N VAL A 124 13.11 -4.97 -1.54
CA VAL A 124 14.31 -4.73 -0.73
C VAL A 124 15.51 -5.45 -1.32
#